data_AF-A0A3A6P5K3-F1
#
_entry.id   AF-A0A3A6P5K3-F1
#
_cell.length_a   1.000
_cell.length_b   1.000
_cell.length_c   1.000
_cell.angle_alpha   90.00
_cell.angle_beta   90.00
_cell.angle_gamma   90.00
#
_symmetry.space_group_name_H-M   'P 1'
#
loop_
_entity.id
_entity.type
_entity.pdbx_description
1 polymer ?
#
loop_
_entity_poly.entity_id
_entity_poly.type
_entity_poly.pdbx_seq_one_letter_code
_entity_poly.pdbx_strand_id
1 'polypeptide(L)'
;MSLTFADAIARRKLSAPPEWEGCTYKWMDGTRDLIISGSVPRRLIRGPNKGQKRWARPLQTAVVTREEIETEAQRYEAETGNCSKCEGKGKVFREWSIETGTRYAPCPKCQGTGKAKGEPQP
;
A
#
# COMPACT_ATOMS: atom_id res chain seq x y z
N MET A 1 -2.43 -5.01 5.17
CA MET A 1 -2.18 -4.86 3.73
C MET A 1 -1.50 -3.54 3.55
N SER A 2 -0.24 -3.52 3.15
CA SER A 2 0.38 -2.26 2.78
C SER A 2 -0.20 -1.88 1.43
N LEU A 3 -1.04 -0.85 1.42
CA LEU A 3 -1.61 -0.26 0.20
C LEU A 3 -0.49 0.12 -0.80
N THR A 4 0.74 0.26 -0.30
CA THR A 4 1.98 0.54 -1.03
C THR A 4 2.33 -0.51 -2.10
N PHE A 5 2.19 -1.82 -1.84
CA PHE A 5 2.49 -2.83 -2.88
C PHE A 5 1.41 -2.87 -3.95
N ALA A 6 0.14 -2.76 -3.54
CA ALA A 6 -0.97 -2.76 -4.48
C ALA A 6 -0.91 -1.53 -5.41
N ASP A 7 -0.56 -0.36 -4.87
CA ASP A 7 -0.31 0.85 -5.66
C ASP A 7 0.89 0.69 -6.61
N ALA A 8 1.98 0.06 -6.17
CA ALA A 8 3.15 -0.19 -7.02
C ALA A 8 2.83 -1.16 -8.18
N ILE A 9 2.02 -2.18 -7.94
CA ILE A 9 1.54 -3.10 -8.97
C ILE A 9 0.62 -2.35 -9.94
N ALA A 10 -0.37 -1.62 -9.44
CA ALA A 10 -1.30 -0.85 -10.27
C ALA A 10 -0.56 0.14 -11.17
N ARG A 11 0.42 0.89 -10.64
CA ARG A 11 1.25 1.81 -11.42
C ARG A 11 2.00 1.12 -12.56
N ARG A 12 2.60 -0.05 -12.30
CA ARG A 12 3.32 -0.82 -13.34
C ARG A 12 2.36 -1.33 -14.41
N LYS A 13 1.21 -1.89 -14.03
CA LYS A 13 0.20 -2.40 -14.98
C LYS A 13 -0.36 -1.28 -15.86
N LEU A 14 -0.55 -0.08 -15.29
CA LEU A 14 -1.05 1.09 -16.00
C LEU A 14 0.02 1.84 -16.80
N SER A 15 1.30 1.44 -16.69
CA SER A 15 2.45 2.23 -17.19
C SER A 15 2.37 3.69 -16.76
N ALA A 16 1.91 3.90 -15.52
CA ALA A 16 1.58 5.22 -15.00
C ALA A 16 2.85 5.95 -14.51
N PRO A 17 2.88 7.29 -14.60
CA PRO A 17 4.03 8.08 -14.18
C PRO A 17 4.24 8.01 -12.65
N PRO A 18 5.42 8.42 -12.14
CA PRO A 18 5.73 8.38 -10.72
C PRO A 18 4.77 9.15 -9.81
N GLU A 19 4.16 10.21 -10.34
CA GLU A 19 3.21 11.09 -9.67
C GLU A 19 1.79 10.53 -9.66
N TRP A 20 1.54 9.37 -10.28
CA TRP A 20 0.26 8.71 -10.21
C TRP A 20 0.00 8.19 -8.80
N GLU A 21 -1.21 8.44 -8.30
CA GLU A 21 -1.65 7.95 -7.01
C GLU A 21 -3.03 7.28 -7.13
N GLY A 22 -3.23 6.20 -6.37
CA GLY A 22 -4.54 5.59 -6.20
C GLY A 22 -5.46 6.51 -5.38
N CYS A 23 -6.70 6.69 -5.84
CA CYS A 23 -7.69 7.50 -5.15
C CYS A 23 -8.92 6.71 -4.70
N THR A 24 -9.21 5.58 -5.37
CA THR A 24 -10.35 4.72 -5.08
C THR A 24 -9.89 3.28 -5.00
N TYR A 25 -10.32 2.59 -3.95
CA TYR A 25 -9.97 1.20 -3.67
C TYR A 25 -11.27 0.43 -3.45
N LYS A 26 -11.56 -0.54 -4.31
CA LYS A 26 -12.77 -1.36 -4.22
C LYS A 26 -12.41 -2.84 -4.27
N TRP A 27 -12.83 -3.59 -3.26
CA TRP A 27 -12.76 -5.04 -3.29
C TRP A 27 -13.80 -5.60 -4.26
N MET A 28 -13.41 -6.59 -5.05
CA MET A 28 -14.36 -7.33 -5.87
C MET A 28 -15.10 -8.36 -5.01
N ASP A 29 -16.43 -8.36 -5.10
CA ASP A 29 -17.24 -9.33 -4.37
C ASP A 29 -16.95 -10.76 -4.86
N GLY A 30 -16.82 -11.71 -3.93
CA GLY A 30 -16.56 -13.11 -4.23
C GLY A 30 -15.10 -13.45 -4.60
N THR A 31 -14.24 -12.45 -4.79
CA THR A 31 -12.79 -12.64 -4.99
C THR A 31 -12.01 -11.85 -3.93
N ARG A 32 -10.72 -12.12 -3.77
CA ARG A 32 -9.83 -11.34 -2.89
C ARG A 32 -9.04 -10.31 -3.68
N ASP A 33 -9.61 -9.84 -4.77
CA ASP A 33 -8.96 -8.94 -5.71
C ASP A 33 -9.38 -7.49 -5.44
N LEU A 34 -8.45 -6.58 -5.71
CA LEU A 34 -8.56 -5.17 -5.42
C LEU A 34 -8.58 -4.37 -6.73
N ILE A 35 -9.67 -3.65 -6.98
CA ILE A 35 -9.74 -2.64 -8.02
C ILE A 35 -9.17 -1.34 -7.45
N ILE A 36 -8.14 -0.81 -8.10
CA ILE A 36 -7.54 0.49 -7.78
C ILE A 36 -7.79 1.42 -8.95
N SER A 37 -8.39 2.58 -8.68
CA SER A 37 -8.52 3.67 -9.64
C SER A 37 -7.74 4.89 -9.16
N GLY A 38 -7.09 5.59 -10.08
CA GLY A 38 -6.23 6.72 -9.76
C GLY A 38 -5.89 7.60 -10.95
N SER A 39 -5.17 8.69 -10.68
CA SER A 39 -4.63 9.61 -11.68
C SER A 39 -3.48 10.44 -11.07
N VAL A 40 -2.83 11.26 -11.88
CA VAL A 40 -1.88 12.27 -11.37
C VAL A 40 -2.68 13.42 -10.75
N PRO A 41 -2.61 13.65 -9.43
CA PRO A 41 -3.39 14.69 -8.78
C PRO A 41 -2.78 16.07 -9.02
N ARG A 42 -3.65 17.06 -9.26
CA ARG A 42 -3.26 18.48 -9.23
C ARG A 42 -3.62 19.08 -7.88
N ARG A 43 -2.69 19.81 -7.26
CA ARG A 43 -2.98 20.59 -6.04
C ARG A 43 -3.73 21.87 -6.38
N LEU A 44 -4.81 22.14 -5.65
CA LEU A 44 -5.55 23.39 -5.78
C LEU A 44 -4.80 24.53 -5.10
N ILE A 45 -4.49 25.59 -5.85
CA ILE A 45 -3.71 26.74 -5.36
C ILE A 45 -4.57 27.89 -4.83
N ARG A 46 -5.87 27.90 -5.13
CA ARG A 46 -6.83 28.98 -4.81
C ARG A 46 -8.19 28.40 -4.41
N GLY A 47 -9.00 29.22 -3.75
CA GLY A 47 -10.37 28.87 -3.32
C GLY A 47 -10.44 28.18 -1.95
N PRO A 48 -11.66 27.84 -1.49
CA PRO A 48 -11.87 27.25 -0.15
C PRO A 48 -11.19 25.89 0.02
N ASN A 49 -10.98 25.15 -1.08
CA ASN A 49 -10.30 23.86 -1.09
C ASN A 49 -8.79 23.96 -1.38
N LYS A 50 -8.17 25.12 -1.14
CA LYS A 50 -6.73 25.32 -1.36
C LYS A 50 -5.93 24.27 -0.57
N GLY A 51 -4.92 23.71 -1.22
CA GLY A 51 -4.06 22.65 -0.68
C GLY A 51 -4.59 21.24 -0.89
N GLN A 52 -5.89 21.08 -1.20
CA GLN A 52 -6.46 19.77 -1.48
C GLN A 52 -6.05 19.25 -2.86
N LYS A 53 -5.99 17.92 -2.98
CA LYS A 53 -5.76 17.22 -4.24
C LYS A 53 -7.04 17.22 -5.07
N ARG A 54 -6.91 17.49 -6.36
CA ARG A 54 -7.95 17.29 -7.37
C ARG A 54 -7.46 16.28 -8.40
N TRP A 55 -8.22 15.22 -8.56
CA TRP A 55 -7.91 14.12 -9.47
C TRP A 55 -8.28 14.46 -10.92
N ALA A 56 -7.38 14.16 -11.85
CA ALA A 56 -7.66 14.30 -13.27
C ALA A 56 -8.61 13.18 -13.73
N ARG A 57 -9.57 13.50 -14.59
CA ARG A 57 -10.48 12.51 -15.18
C ARG A 57 -10.18 12.34 -16.68
N PRO A 58 -10.36 11.14 -17.25
CA PRO A 58 -10.84 9.90 -16.61
C PRO A 58 -9.80 9.27 -15.68
N LEU A 59 -10.26 8.53 -14.66
CA LEU A 59 -9.38 7.77 -13.77
C LEU A 59 -8.91 6.50 -14.50
N GLN A 60 -7.62 6.20 -14.39
CA GLN A 60 -7.08 4.92 -14.83
C GLN A 60 -7.38 3.87 -13.76
N THR A 61 -7.76 2.66 -14.18
CA THR A 61 -8.18 1.59 -13.27
C THR A 61 -7.43 0.30 -13.56
N ALA A 62 -6.92 -0.34 -12.51
CA ALA A 62 -6.26 -1.63 -12.58
C ALA A 62 -6.87 -2.59 -11.55
N VAL A 63 -7.00 -3.86 -11.94
CA VAL A 63 -7.26 -4.95 -11.02
C VAL A 63 -5.93 -5.46 -10.51
N VAL A 64 -5.77 -5.54 -9.19
CA VAL A 64 -4.62 -6.09 -8.50
C VAL A 64 -5.08 -7.35 -7.76
N THR A 65 -4.55 -8.50 -8.15
CA THR A 65 -4.92 -9.76 -7.50
C THR A 65 -4.15 -9.94 -6.21
N ARG A 66 -4.67 -10.81 -5.34
CA ARG A 66 -3.97 -11.17 -4.12
C ARG A 66 -2.60 -11.81 -4.38
N GLU A 67 -2.51 -12.67 -5.39
CA GLU A 67 -1.28 -13.36 -5.77
C GLU A 67 -0.20 -12.37 -6.21
N GLU A 68 -0.57 -11.31 -6.94
CA GLU A 68 0.35 -10.24 -7.32
C GLU A 68 0.91 -9.52 -6.08
N ILE A 69 0.06 -9.24 -5.08
CA ILE A 69 0.47 -8.60 -3.83
C ILE A 69 1.42 -9.49 -3.03
N GLU A 70 1.14 -10.80 -2.96
CA GLU A 70 1.98 -11.75 -2.25
C GLU A 70 3.34 -11.92 -2.93
N THR A 71 3.35 -12.02 -4.27
CA THR A 71 4.57 -12.07 -5.07
C THR A 71 5.41 -10.81 -4.90
N GLU A 72 4.78 -9.63 -4.93
CA GLU A 72 5.47 -8.36 -4.74
C GLU A 72 6.04 -8.23 -3.32
N ALA A 73 5.31 -8.69 -2.32
CA ALA A 73 5.76 -8.71 -0.94
C ALA A 73 6.97 -9.64 -0.73
N GLN A 74 7.00 -10.80 -1.39
CA GLN A 74 8.15 -11.71 -1.38
C GLN A 74 9.35 -11.06 -2.08
N ARG A 75 9.14 -10.44 -3.24
CA ARG A 75 10.18 -9.72 -3.96
C ARG A 75 10.79 -8.60 -3.12
N TYR A 76 9.96 -7.80 -2.46
CA TYR A 76 10.44 -6.76 -1.53
C TYR A 76 11.28 -7.35 -0.39
N GLU A 77 10.84 -8.48 0.19
CA GLU A 77 11.59 -9.17 1.24
C GLU A 77 12.94 -9.68 0.74
N ALA A 78 12.99 -10.24 -0.47
CA ALA A 78 14.23 -10.72 -1.09
C ALA A 78 15.18 -9.58 -1.44
N GLU A 79 14.68 -8.47 -2.00
CA GLU A 79 15.50 -7.33 -2.43
C GLU A 79 16.04 -6.52 -1.24
N THR A 80 15.23 -6.32 -0.20
CA THR A 80 15.56 -5.40 0.90
C THR A 80 16.00 -6.10 2.19
N GLY A 81 15.70 -7.39 2.34
CA GLY A 81 15.84 -8.11 3.60
C GLY A 81 14.90 -7.61 4.71
N ASN A 82 13.95 -6.71 4.39
CA ASN A 82 13.03 -6.12 5.35
C ASN A 82 11.67 -6.80 5.28
N CYS A 83 11.01 -6.93 6.43
CA CYS A 83 9.71 -7.55 6.52
C CYS A 83 8.66 -6.76 5.73
N SER A 84 7.99 -7.40 4.77
CA SER A 84 6.96 -6.78 3.93
C SER A 84 5.72 -6.32 4.70
N LYS A 85 5.47 -6.88 5.90
CA LYS A 85 4.31 -6.51 6.73
C LYS A 85 4.49 -5.21 7.51
N CYS A 86 5.72 -4.92 7.95
CA CYS A 86 6.02 -3.70 8.72
C CYS A 86 6.98 -2.75 7.98
N GLU A 87 7.37 -3.10 6.75
CA GLU A 87 8.29 -2.33 5.91
C GLU A 87 9.60 -1.98 6.65
N GLY A 88 10.16 -2.96 7.37
CA GLY A 88 11.38 -2.75 8.17
C GLY A 88 11.19 -2.14 9.56
N LYS A 89 10.00 -1.61 9.90
CA LYS A 89 9.79 -0.84 11.14
C LYS A 89 9.74 -1.69 12.42
N GLY A 90 9.57 -3.01 12.29
CA GLY A 90 9.42 -3.94 13.42
C GLY A 90 8.11 -3.84 14.20
N LYS A 91 7.34 -2.77 14.01
CA LYS A 91 6.06 -2.52 14.70
C LYS A 91 4.91 -2.32 13.72
N VAL A 92 3.71 -2.70 14.14
CA VAL A 92 2.46 -2.50 13.39
C VAL A 92 1.48 -1.71 14.24
N PHE A 93 0.64 -0.89 13.59
CA PHE A 93 -0.46 -0.23 14.26
C PHE A 93 -1.38 -1.29 14.88
N ARG A 94 -1.72 -1.12 16.16
CA ARG A 94 -2.66 -2.00 16.87
C ARG A 94 -3.99 -1.31 17.05
N GLU A 95 -3.96 -0.15 17.66
CA GLU A 95 -5.16 0.59 18.02
C GLU A 95 -4.85 2.08 18.15
N TRP A 96 -5.90 2.88 18.09
CA TRP A 96 -5.87 4.29 18.44
C TRP A 96 -7.02 4.57 19.40
N SER A 97 -6.73 5.36 20.43
CA SER A 97 -7.76 5.89 21.33
C SER A 97 -7.51 7.38 21.53
N ILE A 98 -8.57 8.12 21.87
CA ILE A 98 -8.45 9.55 22.16
C ILE A 98 -7.58 9.81 23.40
N GLU A 99 -7.66 8.95 24.41
CA GLU A 99 -6.96 9.12 25.69
C GLU A 99 -5.48 8.76 25.60
N THR A 100 -5.15 7.66 24.93
CA THR A 100 -3.78 7.12 24.94
C THR A 100 -3.06 7.24 23.60
N GLY A 101 -3.73 7.82 22.59
CA GLY A 101 -3.17 8.03 21.26
C GLY A 101 -2.96 6.73 20.50
N THR A 102 -1.99 6.77 19.58
CA THR A 102 -1.65 5.62 18.71
C THR A 102 -0.81 4.60 19.46
N ARG A 103 -1.30 3.36 19.54
CA ARG A 103 -0.55 2.24 20.10
C ARG A 103 -0.06 1.31 18.99
N TYR A 104 1.21 0.93 19.13
CA TYR A 104 1.87 0.00 18.23
C TYR A 104 2.18 -1.31 18.96
N ALA A 105 2.10 -2.42 18.24
CA ALA A 105 2.54 -3.73 18.72
C ALA A 105 3.73 -4.22 17.89
N PRO A 106 4.54 -5.15 18.43
CA PRO A 106 5.52 -5.87 17.64
C PRO A 106 4.84 -6.52 16.43
N CYS A 107 5.49 -6.42 15.26
CA CYS A 107 4.96 -7.01 14.05
C CYS A 107 4.88 -8.53 14.22
N PRO A 108 3.72 -9.18 14.00
CA PRO A 108 3.59 -10.62 14.22
C PRO A 108 4.38 -11.45 13.21
N LYS A 109 4.70 -10.89 12.03
CA LYS A 109 5.48 -11.60 10.99
C LYS A 109 6.94 -11.70 11.38
N CYS A 110 7.59 -10.57 11.70
CA CYS A 110 9.02 -10.53 12.06
C CYS A 110 9.31 -10.50 13.56
N GLN A 111 8.27 -10.58 14.41
CA GLN A 111 8.35 -10.54 15.87
C GLN A 111 9.14 -9.34 16.42
N GLY A 112 8.97 -8.16 15.83
CA GLY A 112 9.65 -6.94 16.29
C GLY A 112 10.97 -6.64 15.58
N THR A 113 11.57 -7.60 14.87
CA THR A 113 12.92 -7.43 14.30
C THR A 113 12.98 -6.49 13.10
N GLY A 114 11.85 -6.30 12.41
CA GLY A 114 11.81 -5.55 11.15
C GLY A 114 12.40 -6.30 9.95
N LYS A 115 13.06 -7.44 10.16
CA LYS A 115 13.70 -8.21 9.10
C LYS A 115 12.75 -9.24 8.49
N ALA A 116 12.95 -9.52 7.21
CA ALA A 116 12.32 -10.68 6.58
C ALA A 116 12.74 -11.92 7.38
N LYS A 117 11.79 -12.75 7.79
CA LYS A 117 12.15 -14.07 8.31
C LYS A 117 12.72 -14.82 7.12
N GLY A 118 14.01 -15.16 7.19
CA GLY A 118 14.66 -15.99 6.19
C GLY A 118 13.76 -17.20 5.89
N GLU A 119 13.61 -17.48 4.61
CA GLU A 119 12.79 -18.54 4.04
C GLU A 119 12.92 -19.85 4.83
N PRO A 120 11.83 -20.60 5.12
CA PRO A 120 11.98 -22.01 5.39
C PRO A 120 12.57 -22.66 4.14
N GLN A 121 13.82 -23.12 4.25
CA GLN A 121 14.49 -23.96 3.25
C GLN A 121 13.60 -25.17 2.89
N PRO A 122 13.69 -25.67 1.63
CA PRO A 122 12.67 -26.46 0.93
C PRO A 122 12.14 -27.69 1.66
#